data_AF-A0A0A9X614-F1
#
_entry.id   AF-A0A0A9X614-F1
#
_cell.length_a   1.000
_cell.length_b   1.000
_cell.length_c   1.000
_cell.angle_alpha   90.00
_cell.angle_beta   90.00
_cell.angle_gamma   90.00
#
_symmetry.space_group_name_H-M   'P 1'
#
loop_
_entity.id
_entity.type
_entity.pdbx_description
1 polymer ?
#
loop_
_entity_poly.entity_id
_entity_poly.type
_entity_poly.pdbx_seq_one_letter_code
_entity_poly.pdbx_strand_id
1 'polypeptide(L)'
;MDSDDEAPPIVKAKRRRKPINKKTKVHLVFNEDARRDFLTGFHKRKLQRKKKAQEELQELLKAEKKRIKLEAKEQYKKLVHSYKPIPELEEQFAKEYDVEGTTVSVLELDTDLLAETNFLIGRNRGQIEDTTVKEEEEEDESDPEEQNEEMPGMSLKDKKPEKKKKEITKKEPEKVLKTKKEIKKDLKKQSTKSVKKSKVFQKLNEIHTLKQKKKSTIKRRDAKKSQSRGKNSKRSKFKKKK
;
A
#
# COMPACT_ATOMS: atom_id res chain seq x y z
N MET A 1 61.22 -4.40 54.33
CA MET A 1 60.82 -5.50 55.21
C MET A 1 59.40 -5.21 55.65
N ASP A 2 58.50 -5.62 54.77
CA ASP A 2 57.16 -6.18 55.00
C ASP A 2 56.18 -5.39 55.89
N SER A 3 55.39 -4.56 55.20
CA SER A 3 54.12 -4.02 55.70
C SER A 3 53.03 -5.08 55.47
N ASP A 4 52.61 -5.75 56.55
CA ASP A 4 51.47 -6.68 56.53
C ASP A 4 50.15 -5.92 56.44
N ASP A 5 49.66 -5.72 55.21
CA ASP A 5 48.31 -5.25 54.88
C ASP A 5 47.32 -6.45 54.91
N GLU A 6 47.04 -6.99 56.10
CA GLU A 6 46.08 -8.09 56.28
C GLU A 6 44.64 -7.55 56.21
N ALA A 7 44.00 -7.68 55.05
CA ALA A 7 42.59 -7.31 54.88
C ALA A 7 41.66 -8.13 55.80
N PRO A 8 40.64 -7.53 56.43
CA PRO A 8 39.79 -8.24 57.38
C PRO A 8 38.97 -9.36 56.70
N PRO A 9 38.77 -10.50 57.38
CA PRO A 9 38.07 -11.64 56.79
C PRO A 9 36.61 -11.28 56.49
N ILE A 10 36.20 -11.45 55.23
CA ILE A 10 34.80 -11.28 54.80
C ILE A 10 33.96 -12.39 55.43
N VAL A 11 33.40 -12.12 56.60
CA VAL A 11 32.46 -13.01 57.27
C VAL A 11 31.17 -13.05 56.45
N LYS A 12 31.00 -14.09 55.63
CA LYS A 12 29.75 -14.33 54.89
C LYS A 12 28.62 -14.57 55.89
N ALA A 13 27.86 -13.53 56.21
CA ALA A 13 26.68 -13.63 57.06
C ALA A 13 25.74 -14.73 56.54
N LYS A 14 25.47 -15.76 57.38
CA LYS A 14 24.49 -16.81 57.07
C LYS A 14 23.11 -16.16 56.94
N ARG A 15 22.67 -15.93 55.70
CA ARG A 15 21.30 -15.47 55.40
C ARG A 15 20.31 -16.52 55.92
N ARG A 16 19.54 -16.18 56.96
CA ARG A 16 18.44 -17.02 57.46
C ARG A 16 17.41 -17.15 56.33
N ARG A 17 17.18 -18.38 55.84
CA ARG A 17 16.17 -18.62 54.80
C ARG A 17 14.79 -18.33 55.38
N LYS A 18 14.02 -17.48 54.70
CA LYS A 18 12.61 -17.22 55.08
C LYS A 18 11.84 -18.54 55.07
N PRO A 19 10.91 -18.76 56.01
CA PRO A 19 10.10 -19.97 56.04
C PRO A 19 9.31 -20.10 54.73
N ILE A 20 9.42 -21.26 54.08
CA ILE A 20 8.72 -21.53 52.82
C ILE A 20 7.22 -21.54 53.10
N ASN A 21 6.47 -20.70 52.38
CA ASN A 21 5.02 -20.69 52.47
C ASN A 21 4.47 -22.03 52.00
N LYS A 22 3.87 -22.80 52.92
CA LYS A 22 3.34 -24.14 52.63
C LYS A 22 2.26 -24.12 51.53
N LYS A 23 1.55 -22.99 51.35
CA LYS A 23 0.53 -22.82 50.29
C LYS A 23 1.11 -22.74 48.88
N THR A 24 2.36 -22.29 48.72
CA THR A 24 3.06 -22.22 47.42
C THR A 24 4.02 -23.38 47.21
N LYS A 25 3.99 -24.39 48.09
CA LYS A 25 4.87 -25.56 47.97
C LYS A 25 4.46 -26.37 46.75
N VAL A 26 5.41 -26.57 45.83
CA VAL A 26 5.19 -27.39 44.63
C VAL A 26 5.19 -28.86 45.04
N HIS A 27 4.06 -29.54 44.88
CA HIS A 27 3.94 -30.98 45.08
C HIS A 27 4.20 -31.71 43.75
N LEU A 28 5.27 -32.50 43.69
CA LEU A 28 5.56 -33.38 42.56
C LEU A 28 4.76 -34.68 42.76
N VAL A 29 3.66 -34.82 42.02
CA VAL A 29 2.85 -36.05 41.99
C VAL A 29 3.10 -36.74 40.66
N PHE A 30 3.54 -38.00 40.72
CA PHE A 30 3.78 -38.81 39.52
C PHE A 30 2.48 -39.44 39.03
N ASN A 31 1.73 -38.67 38.23
CA ASN A 31 0.56 -39.18 37.52
C ASN A 31 1.02 -39.86 36.22
N GLU A 32 0.80 -41.17 36.10
CA GLU A 32 1.19 -41.93 34.91
C GLU A 32 0.49 -41.44 33.64
N ASP A 33 -0.79 -41.05 33.74
CA ASP A 33 -1.56 -40.53 32.61
C ASP A 33 -1.01 -39.19 32.11
N ALA A 34 -0.69 -38.28 33.04
CA ALA A 34 -0.04 -37.02 32.70
C ALA A 34 1.35 -37.25 32.07
N ARG A 35 2.08 -38.29 32.50
CA ARG A 35 3.34 -38.71 31.88
C ARG A 35 3.12 -39.24 30.46
N ARG A 36 2.12 -40.10 30.24
CA ARG A 36 1.76 -40.62 28.91
C ARG A 36 1.36 -39.49 27.97
N ASP A 37 0.52 -38.57 28.42
CA ASP A 37 0.11 -37.39 27.65
C ASP A 37 1.29 -36.42 27.38
N PHE A 38 2.19 -36.25 28.34
CA PHE A 38 3.39 -35.44 28.13
C PHE A 38 4.30 -36.05 27.05
N LEU A 39 4.57 -37.36 27.15
CA LEU A 39 5.46 -38.09 26.23
C LEU A 39 4.87 -38.27 24.83
N THR A 40 3.58 -38.59 24.71
CA THR A 40 2.92 -38.83 23.40
C THR A 40 2.27 -37.57 22.82
N GLY A 41 1.99 -36.56 23.64
CA GLY A 41 1.26 -35.35 23.27
C GLY A 41 2.03 -34.32 22.44
N PHE A 42 3.23 -34.62 21.93
CA PHE A 42 3.98 -33.68 21.08
C PHE A 42 3.18 -33.25 19.85
N HIS A 43 2.46 -34.19 19.22
CA HIS A 43 1.59 -33.87 18.09
C HIS A 43 0.45 -32.94 18.51
N LYS A 44 -0.22 -33.23 19.65
CA LYS A 44 -1.27 -32.39 20.25
C LYS A 44 -0.74 -30.97 20.48
N ARG A 45 0.41 -30.82 21.16
CA ARG A 45 1.06 -29.52 21.42
C ARG A 45 1.46 -28.79 20.14
N LYS A 46 1.94 -29.50 19.12
CA LYS A 46 2.29 -28.91 17.81
C LYS A 46 1.07 -28.39 17.09
N LEU A 47 -0.05 -29.11 17.13
CA LEU A 47 -1.33 -28.64 16.57
C LEU A 47 -1.86 -27.44 17.36
N GLN A 48 -1.84 -27.49 18.69
CA GLN A 48 -2.25 -26.37 19.55
C GLN A 48 -1.44 -25.11 19.24
N ARG A 49 -0.10 -25.19 19.18
CA ARG A 49 0.75 -24.05 18.79
C ARG A 49 0.41 -23.50 17.41
N LYS A 50 0.16 -24.37 16.43
CA LYS A 50 -0.27 -23.95 15.09
C LYS A 50 -1.63 -23.25 15.10
N LYS A 51 -2.59 -23.77 15.88
CA LYS A 51 -3.93 -23.20 16.03
C LYS A 51 -3.86 -21.82 16.70
N LYS A 52 -3.14 -21.72 17.81
CA LYS A 52 -2.90 -20.45 18.52
C LYS A 52 -2.29 -19.39 17.60
N ALA A 53 -1.24 -19.74 16.84
CA ALA A 53 -0.62 -18.80 15.90
C ALA A 53 -1.56 -18.38 14.74
N GLN A 54 -2.51 -19.24 14.34
CA GLN A 54 -3.53 -18.89 13.35
C GLN A 54 -4.59 -17.95 13.94
N GLU A 55 -5.02 -18.20 15.17
CA GLU A 55 -5.98 -17.37 15.90
C GLU A 55 -5.40 -15.97 16.15
N GLU A 56 -4.17 -15.88 16.67
CA GLU A 56 -3.44 -14.61 16.85
C GLU A 56 -3.35 -13.82 15.54
N LEU A 57 -3.03 -14.49 14.42
CA LEU A 57 -2.98 -13.84 13.10
C LEU A 57 -4.36 -13.31 12.67
N GLN A 58 -5.43 -14.06 12.94
CA GLN A 58 -6.79 -13.64 12.61
C GLN A 58 -7.26 -12.47 13.47
N GLU A 59 -6.94 -12.47 14.76
CA GLU A 59 -7.22 -11.36 15.67
C GLU A 59 -6.51 -10.08 15.23
N LEU A 60 -5.21 -10.18 14.90
CA LEU A 60 -4.45 -9.07 14.34
C LEU A 60 -5.05 -8.55 13.04
N LEU A 61 -5.54 -9.42 12.15
CA LEU A 61 -6.23 -9.00 10.92
C LEU A 61 -7.55 -8.28 11.20
N LYS A 62 -8.31 -8.74 12.20
CA LYS A 62 -9.57 -8.08 12.60
C LYS A 62 -9.27 -6.71 13.19
N ALA A 63 -8.28 -6.59 14.06
CA ALA A 63 -7.85 -5.34 14.66
C ALA A 63 -7.36 -4.35 13.58
N GLU A 64 -6.51 -4.80 12.66
CA GLU A 64 -5.98 -3.96 11.58
C GLU A 64 -7.09 -3.46 10.64
N LYS A 65 -8.05 -4.34 10.28
CA LYS A 65 -9.23 -3.93 9.49
C LYS A 65 -10.08 -2.89 10.23
N LYS A 66 -10.28 -3.05 11.54
CA LYS A 66 -11.00 -2.06 12.36
C LYS A 66 -10.26 -0.73 12.37
N ARG A 67 -8.94 -0.75 12.58
CA ARG A 67 -8.08 0.45 12.58
C ARG A 67 -8.19 1.22 11.26
N ILE A 68 -8.00 0.54 10.13
CA ILE A 68 -8.06 1.17 8.80
C ILE A 68 -9.46 1.72 8.50
N LYS A 69 -10.53 1.05 8.95
CA LYS A 69 -11.90 1.53 8.78
C LYS A 69 -12.16 2.81 9.60
N LEU A 70 -11.64 2.88 10.81
CA LEU A 70 -11.74 4.08 11.65
C LEU A 70 -10.96 5.24 11.04
N GLU A 71 -9.70 5.00 10.64
CA GLU A 71 -8.86 5.98 9.96
C GLU A 71 -9.53 6.53 8.69
N ALA A 72 -10.12 5.67 7.86
CA ALA A 72 -10.85 6.10 6.67
C ALA A 72 -12.11 6.92 6.99
N LYS A 73 -12.82 6.60 8.09
CA LYS A 73 -13.96 7.40 8.56
C LYS A 73 -13.52 8.77 9.07
N GLU A 74 -12.43 8.83 9.82
CA GLU A 74 -11.85 10.08 10.31
C GLU A 74 -11.35 10.96 9.17
N GLN A 75 -10.67 10.37 8.18
CA GLN A 75 -10.27 11.07 6.96
C GLN A 75 -11.48 11.65 6.23
N TYR A 76 -12.56 10.87 6.09
CA TYR A 76 -13.80 11.36 5.50
C TYR A 76 -14.44 12.48 6.33
N LYS A 77 -14.48 12.36 7.66
CA LYS A 77 -15.00 13.40 8.55
C LYS A 77 -14.20 14.70 8.44
N LYS A 78 -12.87 14.62 8.39
CA LYS A 78 -11.98 15.77 8.18
C LYS A 78 -12.24 16.44 6.84
N LEU A 79 -12.35 15.65 5.77
CA LEU A 79 -12.66 16.15 4.42
C LEU A 79 -14.03 16.84 4.39
N VAL A 80 -15.06 16.25 4.99
CA VAL A 80 -16.40 16.88 5.08
C VAL A 80 -16.38 18.13 5.94
N HIS A 81 -15.61 18.14 7.03
CA HIS A 81 -15.51 19.31 7.91
C HIS A 81 -14.81 20.49 7.23
N SER A 82 -13.77 20.24 6.42
CA SER A 82 -13.12 21.30 5.63
C SER A 82 -14.00 21.88 4.52
N TYR A 83 -15.06 21.17 4.10
CA TYR A 83 -16.03 21.65 3.12
C TYR A 83 -17.25 22.33 3.76
N LYS A 84 -17.30 22.48 5.09
CA LYS A 84 -18.35 23.29 5.70
C LYS A 84 -17.98 24.76 5.53
N PRO A 85 -18.89 25.62 5.03
CA PRO A 85 -18.64 27.04 4.95
C PRO A 85 -18.35 27.59 6.35
N ILE A 86 -17.38 28.49 6.43
CA ILE A 86 -17.00 29.15 7.68
C ILE A 86 -18.11 30.18 7.99
N PRO A 87 -18.78 30.11 9.16
CA PRO A 87 -19.92 30.99 9.47
C PRO A 87 -19.60 32.47 9.32
N GLU A 88 -18.38 32.87 9.70
CA GLU A 88 -17.92 34.27 9.58
C GLU A 88 -17.88 34.77 8.14
N LEU A 89 -17.54 33.91 7.17
CA LEU A 89 -17.55 34.28 5.75
C LEU A 89 -18.98 34.38 5.22
N GLU A 90 -19.87 33.50 5.68
CA GLU A 90 -21.30 33.53 5.32
C GLU A 90 -21.96 34.84 5.80
N GLU A 91 -21.64 35.29 7.02
CA GLU A 91 -22.09 36.58 7.55
C GLU A 91 -21.51 37.78 6.79
N GLN A 92 -20.27 37.69 6.29
CA GLN A 92 -19.67 38.75 5.47
C GLN A 92 -20.33 38.84 4.09
N PHE A 93 -20.63 37.70 3.46
CA PHE A 93 -21.34 37.65 2.17
C PHE A 93 -22.80 38.11 2.28
N ALA A 94 -23.43 37.97 3.46
CA ALA A 94 -24.80 38.42 3.70
C ALA A 94 -24.94 39.93 4.00
N LYS A 95 -23.83 40.64 4.26
CA LYS A 95 -23.86 42.08 4.57
C LYS A 95 -23.86 42.91 3.28
N GLU A 96 -24.93 43.64 3.06
CA GLU A 96 -25.01 44.70 2.05
C GLU A 96 -24.44 45.99 2.64
N TYR A 97 -23.51 46.63 1.92
CA TYR A 97 -22.91 47.89 2.32
C TYR A 97 -23.46 49.00 1.43
N ASP A 98 -24.01 50.05 2.04
CA ASP A 98 -24.49 51.23 1.32
C ASP A 98 -23.35 52.26 1.25
N VAL A 99 -22.82 52.48 0.05
CA VAL A 99 -21.72 53.42 -0.22
C VAL A 99 -22.21 54.46 -1.22
N GLU A 100 -22.22 55.72 -0.79
CA GLU A 100 -22.46 56.90 -1.64
C GLU A 100 -23.72 56.79 -2.54
N GLY A 101 -24.80 56.19 -2.02
CA GLY A 101 -26.07 56.04 -2.73
C GLY A 101 -26.18 54.78 -3.60
N THR A 102 -25.24 53.85 -3.47
CA THR A 102 -25.24 52.55 -4.14
C THR A 102 -24.99 51.41 -3.16
N THR A 103 -25.85 50.40 -3.21
CA THR A 103 -25.73 49.18 -2.40
C THR A 103 -24.79 48.19 -3.07
N VAL A 104 -23.69 47.84 -2.39
CA VAL A 104 -22.69 46.89 -2.88
C VAL A 104 -22.69 45.64 -1.99
N SER A 105 -22.77 44.47 -2.61
CA SER A 105 -22.60 43.16 -1.96
C SER A 105 -21.21 42.61 -2.25
N VAL A 106 -20.51 42.14 -1.22
CA VAL A 106 -19.27 41.39 -1.40
C VAL A 106 -19.66 39.96 -1.75
N LEU A 107 -19.30 39.45 -2.93
CA LEU A 107 -19.52 38.07 -3.38
C LEU A 107 -18.21 37.53 -3.97
N GLU A 108 -17.95 36.24 -3.78
CA GLU A 108 -16.83 35.56 -4.46
C GLU A 108 -17.16 35.40 -5.95
N LEU A 109 -16.30 35.92 -6.83
CA LEU A 109 -16.48 35.81 -8.28
C LEU A 109 -15.92 34.47 -8.77
N ASP A 110 -16.83 33.51 -8.99
CA ASP A 110 -16.46 32.25 -9.64
C ASP A 110 -16.20 32.48 -11.14
N THR A 111 -15.10 31.92 -11.65
CA THR A 111 -14.74 32.02 -13.07
C THR A 111 -15.79 31.44 -14.00
N ASP A 112 -16.51 30.43 -13.54
CA ASP A 112 -17.58 29.76 -14.29
C ASP A 112 -18.82 30.67 -14.38
N LEU A 113 -19.21 31.29 -13.26
CA LEU A 113 -20.32 32.25 -13.24
C LEU A 113 -19.99 33.50 -14.09
N LEU A 114 -18.76 34.00 -14.03
CA LEU A 114 -18.31 35.13 -14.86
C LEU A 114 -18.33 34.80 -16.36
N ALA A 115 -18.04 33.55 -16.73
CA ALA A 115 -18.11 33.08 -18.11
C ALA A 115 -19.56 32.95 -18.60
N GLU A 116 -20.48 32.48 -17.74
CA GLU A 116 -21.91 32.38 -18.06
C GLU A 116 -22.59 33.75 -18.19
N THR A 117 -22.20 34.71 -17.34
CA THR A 117 -22.85 36.03 -17.24
C THR A 117 -22.26 37.09 -18.16
N ASN A 118 -21.31 36.73 -19.03
CA ASN A 118 -20.64 37.66 -19.96
C ASN A 118 -19.99 38.89 -19.30
N PHE A 119 -19.72 38.86 -17.98
CA PHE A 119 -18.97 39.91 -17.29
C PHE A 119 -17.47 39.89 -17.62
N LEU A 120 -17.01 38.86 -18.33
CA LEU A 120 -15.64 38.77 -18.81
C LEU A 120 -15.45 39.68 -20.03
N ILE A 121 -14.93 40.89 -19.80
CA ILE A 121 -14.43 41.76 -20.87
C ILE A 121 -13.40 40.95 -21.66
N GLY A 122 -13.75 40.62 -22.91
CA GLY A 122 -12.92 39.81 -23.79
C GLY A 122 -11.53 40.41 -24.01
N ARG A 123 -10.62 39.63 -24.63
CA ARG A 123 -9.29 40.13 -25.01
C ARG A 123 -9.43 41.43 -25.80
N ASN A 124 -8.87 42.50 -25.24
CA ASN A 124 -8.88 43.82 -25.85
C ASN A 124 -8.07 43.78 -27.16
N ARG A 125 -8.77 43.62 -28.28
CA ARG A 125 -8.19 43.75 -29.62
C ARG A 125 -8.32 45.21 -29.99
N GLY A 126 -7.22 45.96 -29.84
CA GLY A 126 -7.17 47.32 -30.35
C GLY A 126 -7.57 47.30 -31.83
N GLN A 127 -8.46 48.22 -32.22
CA GLN A 127 -8.69 48.50 -33.63
C GLN A 127 -7.41 49.15 -34.16
N ILE A 128 -6.55 48.34 -34.76
CA ILE A 128 -5.54 48.84 -35.69
C ILE A 128 -6.27 48.92 -37.01
N GLU A 129 -6.54 50.13 -37.47
CA GLU A 129 -7.14 50.40 -38.76
C GLU A 129 -6.31 49.74 -39.87
N ASP A 130 -7.02 48.92 -40.65
CA ASP A 130 -6.74 48.33 -41.95
C ASP A 130 -5.36 48.60 -42.58
N THR A 131 -4.50 47.59 -42.49
CA THR A 131 -3.66 47.23 -43.64
C THR A 131 -3.92 45.78 -44.03
N THR A 132 -4.54 45.66 -45.20
CA THR A 132 -4.77 44.45 -45.98
C THR A 132 -3.54 43.55 -46.07
N VAL A 133 -3.66 42.30 -45.60
CA VAL A 133 -3.15 41.13 -46.31
C VAL A 133 -4.11 39.96 -46.04
N LYS A 134 -4.93 39.66 -47.05
CA LYS A 134 -5.42 38.30 -47.29
C LYS A 134 -4.25 37.50 -47.84
N GLU A 135 -4.10 36.26 -47.39
CA GLU A 135 -3.51 35.10 -48.10
C GLU A 135 -3.43 34.00 -47.03
N GLU A 136 -4.45 33.13 -46.95
CA GLU A 136 -4.61 31.88 -47.72
C GLU A 136 -3.89 30.71 -47.03
N GLU A 137 -4.69 29.65 -46.80
CA GLU A 137 -4.25 28.35 -46.34
C GLU A 137 -3.41 27.70 -47.43
N GLU A 138 -2.18 27.29 -47.13
CA GLU A 138 -1.50 26.26 -47.91
C GLU A 138 -0.91 25.19 -46.97
N GLU A 139 -1.47 23.98 -47.11
CA GLU A 139 -0.78 22.73 -46.83
C GLU A 139 0.40 22.61 -47.80
N ASP A 140 1.59 22.31 -47.29
CA ASP A 140 2.67 21.84 -48.16
C ASP A 140 3.39 20.65 -47.52
N GLU A 141 3.09 19.50 -48.11
CA GLU A 141 3.76 18.22 -47.95
C GLU A 141 4.88 18.17 -49.00
N SER A 142 6.15 18.23 -48.59
CA SER A 142 7.24 17.73 -49.42
C SER A 142 8.48 17.35 -48.61
N ASP A 143 8.75 16.04 -48.63
CA ASP A 143 10.05 15.43 -48.38
C ASP A 143 10.89 15.52 -49.66
N PRO A 144 12.18 15.87 -49.57
CA PRO A 144 13.15 15.22 -50.44
C PRO A 144 14.35 14.70 -49.64
N GLU A 145 14.54 13.38 -49.71
CA GLU A 145 15.79 12.71 -49.45
C GLU A 145 16.92 13.35 -50.27
N GLU A 146 17.99 13.80 -49.60
CA GLU A 146 19.29 13.97 -50.23
C GLU A 146 20.39 13.25 -49.43
N GLN A 147 21.02 12.35 -50.16
CA GLN A 147 22.16 11.52 -49.81
C GLN A 147 23.35 12.42 -49.45
N ASN A 148 24.20 12.01 -48.50
CA ASN A 148 25.64 11.80 -48.78
C ASN A 148 26.47 11.43 -47.53
N GLU A 149 27.26 10.37 -47.74
CA GLU A 149 28.62 10.12 -47.21
C GLU A 149 28.80 9.69 -45.74
N GLU A 150 28.79 8.37 -45.52
CA GLU A 150 29.33 7.72 -44.31
C GLU A 150 30.87 7.85 -44.26
N MET A 151 31.35 8.77 -43.43
CA MET A 151 32.73 8.83 -42.98
C MET A 151 33.10 7.56 -42.16
N PRO A 152 34.18 6.84 -42.49
CA PRO A 152 34.58 5.64 -41.75
C PRO A 152 35.14 6.05 -40.37
N GLY A 153 34.33 5.89 -39.33
CA GLY A 153 34.71 6.20 -37.94
C GLY A 153 33.55 6.61 -37.01
N MET A 154 32.36 6.91 -37.54
CA MET A 154 31.19 7.35 -36.78
C MET A 154 30.05 6.30 -36.70
N SER A 155 30.39 5.01 -36.62
CA SER A 155 29.36 3.97 -36.37
C SER A 155 28.90 3.99 -34.91
N LEU A 156 27.75 4.61 -34.66
CA LEU A 156 27.01 4.49 -33.40
C LEU A 156 26.44 3.06 -33.31
N LYS A 157 27.15 2.17 -32.62
CA LYS A 157 26.59 0.87 -32.21
C LYS A 157 25.37 1.12 -31.32
N ASP A 158 24.19 0.73 -31.80
CA ASP A 158 22.94 0.76 -31.05
C ASP A 158 23.05 -0.05 -29.75
N LYS A 159 23.34 0.63 -28.64
CA LYS A 159 23.04 0.12 -27.31
C LYS A 159 21.54 0.28 -27.12
N LYS A 160 20.84 -0.87 -27.09
CA LYS A 160 19.43 -1.01 -26.67
C LYS A 160 19.07 0.03 -25.60
N PRO A 161 17.95 0.77 -25.73
CA PRO A 161 17.56 1.72 -24.70
C PRO A 161 17.17 0.96 -23.43
N GLU A 162 18.06 1.04 -22.43
CA GLU A 162 17.66 0.92 -21.03
C GLU A 162 16.56 1.95 -20.77
N LYS A 163 15.46 1.48 -20.19
CA LYS A 163 14.28 2.30 -19.89
C LYS A 163 14.70 3.46 -18.97
N LYS A 164 14.99 4.61 -19.57
CA LYS A 164 15.14 5.89 -18.88
C LYS A 164 13.86 6.14 -18.07
N LYS A 165 14.06 6.38 -16.78
CA LYS A 165 13.04 6.87 -15.85
C LYS A 165 12.43 8.12 -16.48
N LYS A 166 11.15 8.07 -16.85
CA LYS A 166 10.40 9.27 -17.21
C LYS A 166 10.46 10.21 -16.00
N GLU A 167 11.16 11.32 -16.16
CA GLU A 167 10.97 12.48 -15.31
C GLU A 167 9.49 12.80 -15.32
N ILE A 168 8.88 12.66 -14.15
CA ILE A 168 7.51 13.07 -13.92
C ILE A 168 7.57 14.59 -13.87
N THR A 169 7.38 15.24 -15.02
CA THR A 169 6.84 16.59 -15.03
C THR A 169 5.56 16.55 -14.22
N LYS A 170 5.58 17.17 -13.05
CA LYS A 170 4.41 17.38 -12.20
C LYS A 170 3.47 18.31 -12.96
N LYS A 171 2.70 17.77 -13.91
CA LYS A 171 1.45 18.39 -14.29
C LYS A 171 0.59 18.33 -13.03
N GLU A 172 0.39 19.49 -12.41
CA GLU A 172 -0.66 19.64 -11.42
C GLU A 172 -1.94 19.09 -12.05
N PRO A 173 -2.65 18.15 -11.41
CA PRO A 173 -3.90 17.70 -11.96
C PRO A 173 -4.84 18.91 -11.95
N GLU A 174 -5.27 19.36 -13.12
CA GLU A 174 -6.42 20.25 -13.27
C GLU A 174 -7.49 19.76 -12.30
N LYS A 175 -7.93 20.65 -11.41
CA LYS A 175 -8.87 20.34 -10.33
C LYS A 175 -10.27 20.16 -10.92
N VAL A 176 -10.45 19.13 -11.74
CA VAL A 176 -11.78 18.68 -12.14
C VAL A 176 -12.52 18.29 -10.86
N LEU A 177 -13.62 18.97 -10.57
CA LEU A 177 -14.45 18.75 -9.40
C LEU A 177 -14.92 17.30 -9.39
N LYS A 178 -14.27 16.46 -8.57
CA LYS A 178 -14.59 15.03 -8.51
C LYS A 178 -16.02 14.83 -8.04
N THR A 179 -16.77 14.01 -8.75
CA THR A 179 -18.14 13.68 -8.34
C THR A 179 -18.13 12.96 -6.97
N LYS A 180 -19.22 13.10 -6.19
CA LYS A 180 -19.35 12.40 -4.89
C LYS A 180 -19.09 10.89 -4.99
N LYS A 181 -19.41 10.28 -6.14
CA LYS A 181 -19.17 8.85 -6.43
C LYS A 181 -17.67 8.54 -6.60
N GLU A 182 -16.92 9.42 -7.27
CA GLU A 182 -15.47 9.27 -7.46
C GLU A 182 -14.70 9.44 -6.17
N ILE A 183 -15.06 10.41 -5.33
CA ILE A 183 -14.46 10.60 -4.00
C ILE A 183 -14.61 9.31 -3.16
N LYS A 184 -15.80 8.70 -3.16
CA LYS A 184 -16.04 7.42 -2.47
C LYS A 184 -15.22 6.27 -3.06
N LYS A 185 -15.09 6.21 -4.39
CA LYS A 185 -14.25 5.19 -5.07
C LYS A 185 -12.77 5.37 -4.69
N ASP A 186 -12.28 6.60 -4.67
CA ASP A 186 -10.89 6.92 -4.32
C ASP A 186 -10.60 6.60 -2.85
N LEU A 187 -11.50 6.94 -1.93
CA LEU A 187 -11.39 6.58 -0.51
C LEU A 187 -11.34 5.05 -0.32
N LYS A 188 -12.18 4.30 -1.06
CA LYS A 188 -12.16 2.82 -1.05
C LYS A 188 -10.87 2.25 -1.64
N LYS A 189 -10.34 2.84 -2.72
CA LYS A 189 -9.04 2.45 -3.29
C LYS A 189 -7.89 2.72 -2.31
N GLN A 190 -7.89 3.87 -1.63
CA GLN A 190 -6.90 4.21 -0.62
C GLN A 190 -6.95 3.24 0.56
N SER A 191 -8.15 2.96 1.09
CA SER A 191 -8.35 1.99 2.17
C SER A 191 -7.91 0.56 1.77
N THR A 192 -8.24 0.09 0.57
CA THR A 192 -7.79 -1.24 0.12
C THR A 192 -6.28 -1.31 -0.12
N LYS A 193 -5.65 -0.19 -0.53
CA LYS A 193 -4.18 -0.08 -0.62
C LYS A 193 -3.53 -0.14 0.77
N SER A 194 -4.06 0.55 1.78
CA SER A 194 -3.52 0.49 3.14
C SER A 194 -3.66 -0.91 3.75
N VAL A 195 -4.80 -1.58 3.54
CA VAL A 195 -4.98 -2.99 3.95
C VAL A 195 -3.93 -3.89 3.29
N LYS A 196 -3.72 -3.76 1.98
CA LYS A 196 -2.73 -4.58 1.24
C LYS A 196 -1.29 -4.33 1.69
N LYS A 197 -0.97 -3.11 2.12
CA LYS A 197 0.37 -2.73 2.62
C LYS A 197 0.60 -3.12 4.09
N SER A 198 -0.45 -3.47 4.84
CA SER A 198 -0.30 -3.86 6.25
C SER A 198 0.58 -5.11 6.40
N LYS A 199 1.47 -5.10 7.40
CA LYS A 199 2.39 -6.22 7.68
C LYS A 199 1.63 -7.52 7.93
N VAL A 200 0.49 -7.43 8.63
CA VAL A 200 -0.35 -8.59 8.96
C VAL A 200 -0.94 -9.23 7.69
N PHE A 201 -1.41 -8.41 6.75
CA PHE A 201 -1.94 -8.90 5.48
C PHE A 201 -0.85 -9.47 4.56
N GLN A 202 0.34 -8.84 4.54
CA GLN A 202 1.50 -9.38 3.82
C GLN A 202 1.90 -10.75 4.36
N LYS A 203 1.97 -10.92 5.68
CA LYS A 203 2.27 -12.20 6.33
C LYS A 203 1.21 -13.27 6.00
N LEU A 204 -0.07 -12.91 5.97
CA LEU A 204 -1.13 -13.83 5.54
C LEU A 204 -0.93 -14.27 4.07
N ASN A 205 -0.66 -13.32 3.18
CA ASN A 205 -0.40 -13.62 1.76
C ASN A 205 0.81 -14.53 1.60
N GLU A 206 1.89 -14.29 2.34
CA GLU A 206 3.09 -15.13 2.31
C GLU A 206 2.79 -16.57 2.80
N ILE A 207 2.03 -16.72 3.88
CA ILE A 207 1.58 -18.04 4.34
C ILE A 207 0.74 -18.73 3.25
N HIS A 208 -0.12 -17.98 2.56
CA HIS A 208 -0.94 -18.51 1.47
C HIS A 208 -0.07 -18.92 0.26
N THR A 209 0.89 -18.09 -0.17
CA THR A 209 1.78 -18.43 -1.29
C THR A 209 2.64 -19.64 -0.98
N LEU A 210 3.16 -19.76 0.25
CA LEU A 210 3.89 -20.95 0.69
C LEU A 210 3.01 -22.21 0.66
N LYS A 211 1.74 -22.11 1.07
CA LYS A 211 0.77 -23.21 0.98
C LYS A 211 0.50 -23.59 -0.48
N GLN A 212 0.31 -22.62 -1.37
CA GLN A 212 0.05 -22.87 -2.79
C GLN A 212 1.27 -23.48 -3.49
N LYS A 213 2.49 -22.97 -3.19
CA LYS A 213 3.75 -23.54 -3.69
C LYS A 213 3.92 -25.00 -3.25
N LYS A 214 3.58 -25.34 -2.00
CA LYS A 214 3.62 -26.73 -1.53
C LYS A 214 2.58 -27.61 -2.23
N LYS A 215 1.36 -27.11 -2.45
CA LYS A 215 0.33 -27.85 -3.18
C LYS A 215 0.73 -28.10 -4.63
N SER A 216 1.29 -27.10 -5.31
CA SER A 216 1.70 -27.23 -6.70
C SER A 216 2.88 -28.20 -6.88
N THR A 217 3.86 -28.20 -5.96
CA THR A 217 4.97 -29.16 -6.00
C THR A 217 4.51 -30.59 -5.78
N ILE A 218 3.57 -30.82 -4.86
CA ILE A 218 2.96 -32.15 -4.64
C ILE A 218 2.22 -32.60 -5.91
N LYS A 219 1.32 -31.76 -6.45
CA LYS A 219 0.58 -32.06 -7.69
C LYS A 219 1.51 -32.38 -8.86
N ARG A 220 2.59 -31.61 -9.04
CA ARG A 220 3.59 -31.86 -10.09
C ARG A 220 4.32 -33.19 -9.88
N ARG A 221 4.64 -33.54 -8.63
CA ARG A 221 5.28 -34.82 -8.29
C ARG A 221 4.34 -35.99 -8.58
N ASP A 222 3.07 -35.87 -8.22
CA ASP A 222 2.09 -36.93 -8.43
C ASP A 222 1.76 -37.11 -9.92
N ALA A 223 1.66 -36.02 -10.68
CA ALA A 223 1.53 -36.08 -12.15
C ALA A 223 2.73 -36.76 -12.83
N LYS A 224 3.96 -36.50 -12.35
CA LYS A 224 5.15 -37.19 -12.86
C LYS A 224 5.13 -38.70 -12.54
N LYS A 225 4.66 -39.09 -11.35
CA LYS A 225 4.52 -40.50 -10.95
C LYS A 225 3.47 -41.24 -11.77
N SER A 226 2.33 -40.61 -12.06
CA SER A 226 1.29 -41.23 -12.89
C SER A 226 1.78 -41.42 -14.33
N GLN A 227 2.51 -40.45 -14.89
CA GLN A 227 3.11 -40.57 -16.22
C GLN A 227 4.18 -41.66 -16.29
N SER A 228 5.04 -41.82 -15.28
CA SER A 228 6.05 -42.89 -15.28
C SER A 228 5.43 -44.29 -15.14
N ARG A 229 4.38 -44.44 -14.32
CA ARG A 229 3.62 -45.71 -14.21
C ARG A 229 2.91 -46.07 -15.51
N GLY A 230 2.35 -45.08 -16.22
CA GLY A 230 1.72 -45.29 -17.52
C GLY A 230 2.70 -45.79 -18.60
N LYS A 231 3.92 -45.26 -18.64
CA LYS A 231 4.96 -45.67 -19.61
C LYS A 231 5.48 -47.10 -19.35
N ASN A 232 5.66 -47.49 -18.09
CA ASN A 232 6.10 -48.85 -17.76
C ASN A 232 5.03 -49.92 -18.07
N SER A 233 3.74 -49.60 -17.91
CA SER A 233 2.66 -50.53 -18.27
C SER A 233 2.62 -50.83 -19.78
N LYS A 234 2.85 -49.82 -20.64
CA LYS A 234 2.88 -49.97 -22.11
C LYS A 234 4.10 -50.78 -22.57
N ARG A 235 5.26 -50.59 -21.94
CA ARG A 235 6.48 -51.35 -22.24
C ARG A 235 6.37 -52.84 -21.85
N SER A 236 5.64 -53.16 -20.78
CA SER A 236 5.40 -54.56 -20.37
C SER A 236 4.46 -55.32 -21.32
N LYS A 237 3.46 -54.64 -21.91
CA LYS A 237 2.54 -55.26 -22.87
C LYS A 237 3.21 -55.59 -24.21
N PHE A 238 4.23 -54.82 -24.60
CA PHE A 238 4.97 -55.08 -25.84
C PHE A 238 5.96 -56.25 -25.71
N LYS A 239 6.45 -56.56 -24.50
CA LYS A 239 7.36 -57.70 -24.25
C LYS A 239 6.65 -59.06 -24.12
N LYS A 240 5.33 -59.10 -23.97
CA LYS A 240 4.53 -60.34 -23.87
C LYS A 240 3.98 -60.85 -25.22
N LYS A 241 4.37 -60.22 -26.34
CA LYS A 241 3.88 -60.54 -27.70
C LYS A 241 4.95 -61.16 -28.61
N LYS A 242 6.02 -61.71 -28.04
CA LYS A 242 7.00 -62.55 -28.77
C LYS A 242 7.04 -63.92 -28.12
#